data_AF-A0A2D7J913-F1
#
_entry.id   AF-A0A2D7J913-F1
#
_cell.length_a   1.000
_cell.length_b   1.000
_cell.length_c   1.000
_cell.angle_alpha   90.00
_cell.angle_beta   90.00
_cell.angle_gamma   90.00
#
_symmetry.space_group_name_H-M   'P 1'
#
loop_
_entity.id
_entity.type
_entity.pdbx_description
1 polymer ?
#
loop_
_entity_poly.entity_id
_entity_poly.type
_entity_poly.pdbx_seq_one_letter_code
_entity_poly.pdbx_strand_id
1 'polypeptide(L)'
;MSNKVGRVIYDFSVSPITFDFCVFLATARLELAMKTGSPDFFLSLRAHAWRNVTPRELRYSLDDRLWRLHNLIIPICGITPGILGYDVSLSDGEGEANFDPSRCFRCENNYLNPSLLDAYGRSGFDPHLYAAPQLALDYARRMFGDAREPIVVTVRGSSYEGVRNTGSDFSVELLQSLLDNGKSVFLIPDQETGIETANIPKGIKVLHEASFNLPLRLALHELASVSICAAGGPTILLTLSLRKPNLIVHHPLNPALETSSPQWMAAMGVDIKSDHPYPWLTKTQKWLWDPEIRGEAVCEAALSLI
;
A
#
# COMPACT_ATOMS: atom_id res chain seq x y z
N MET A 1 31.63 -10.55 -12.86
CA MET A 1 31.37 -10.70 -11.41
C MET A 1 30.11 -11.54 -11.26
N SER A 2 30.11 -12.62 -10.47
CA SER A 2 28.86 -13.37 -10.27
C SER A 2 27.89 -12.48 -9.49
N ASN A 3 26.74 -12.11 -10.08
CA ASN A 3 25.69 -11.39 -9.36
C ASN A 3 25.31 -12.20 -8.14
N LYS A 4 25.57 -11.62 -6.98
CA LYS A 4 25.54 -12.28 -5.71
C LYS A 4 24.24 -11.82 -5.03
N VAL A 5 23.18 -12.64 -5.14
CA VAL A 5 21.84 -12.43 -4.56
C VAL A 5 21.85 -12.11 -3.06
N GLY A 6 21.16 -11.06 -2.63
CA GLY A 6 21.08 -10.66 -1.22
C GLY A 6 20.10 -11.49 -0.38
N ARG A 7 20.09 -11.26 0.93
CA ARG A 7 19.04 -11.77 1.83
C ARG A 7 18.39 -10.65 2.61
N VAL A 8 17.08 -10.73 2.76
CA VAL A 8 16.27 -9.79 3.52
C VAL A 8 15.57 -10.54 4.65
N ILE A 9 15.59 -9.98 5.85
CA ILE A 9 14.94 -10.55 7.03
C ILE A 9 13.93 -9.55 7.57
N TYR A 10 12.66 -9.94 7.55
CA TYR A 10 11.59 -9.19 8.20
C TYR A 10 11.17 -9.91 9.46
N ASP A 11 11.36 -9.26 10.61
CA ASP A 11 11.10 -9.85 11.91
C ASP A 11 9.86 -9.22 12.55
N PHE A 12 8.82 -10.03 12.73
CA PHE A 12 7.55 -9.59 13.30
C PHE A 12 7.62 -9.32 14.80
N SER A 13 8.70 -9.68 15.51
CA SER A 13 8.90 -9.31 16.91
C SER A 13 9.16 -7.81 17.10
N VAL A 14 9.74 -7.17 16.08
CA VAL A 14 10.11 -5.74 16.08
C VAL A 14 9.39 -4.92 15.01
N SER A 15 8.70 -5.57 14.07
CA SER A 15 8.06 -4.93 12.90
C SER A 15 6.57 -5.22 12.83
N PRO A 16 5.76 -4.27 12.35
CA PRO A 16 4.31 -4.43 12.31
C PRO A 16 3.86 -5.37 11.18
N ILE A 17 2.80 -6.15 11.40
CA ILE A 17 2.19 -6.99 10.35
C ILE A 17 1.17 -6.20 9.50
N THR A 18 1.65 -5.12 8.89
CA THR A 18 0.86 -4.11 8.18
C THR A 18 1.44 -3.83 6.78
N PHE A 19 0.86 -2.86 6.08
CA PHE A 19 1.38 -2.35 4.81
C PHE A 19 2.72 -1.59 4.94
N ASP A 20 3.20 -1.31 6.14
CA ASP A 20 4.55 -0.75 6.34
C ASP A 20 5.65 -1.72 5.84
N PHE A 21 5.30 -3.00 5.72
CA PHE A 21 6.09 -4.00 5.02
C PHE A 21 6.44 -3.58 3.58
N CYS A 22 5.57 -2.82 2.91
CA CYS A 22 5.87 -2.29 1.58
C CYS A 22 7.03 -1.27 1.59
N VAL A 23 7.10 -0.42 2.61
CA VAL A 23 8.22 0.53 2.75
C VAL A 23 9.52 -0.23 3.02
N PHE A 24 9.43 -1.26 3.87
CA PHE A 24 10.57 -2.11 4.18
C PHE A 24 11.15 -2.80 2.94
N LEU A 25 10.33 -3.43 2.10
CA LEU A 25 10.81 -4.11 0.90
C LEU A 25 11.42 -3.14 -0.12
N ALA A 26 10.82 -1.97 -0.29
CA ALA A 26 11.40 -0.93 -1.14
C ALA A 26 12.77 -0.49 -0.61
N THR A 27 12.88 -0.19 0.68
CA THR A 27 14.15 0.17 1.33
C THR A 27 15.20 -0.93 1.17
N ALA A 28 14.82 -2.18 1.46
CA ALA A 28 15.70 -3.34 1.34
C ALA A 28 16.26 -3.51 -0.08
N ARG A 29 15.41 -3.32 -1.10
CA ARG A 29 15.81 -3.39 -2.50
C ARG A 29 16.85 -2.33 -2.84
N LEU A 30 16.64 -1.08 -2.43
CA LEU A 30 17.59 0.01 -2.70
C LEU A 30 18.94 -0.26 -2.04
N GLU A 31 18.90 -0.72 -0.78
CA GLU A 31 20.09 -1.05 0.01
C GLU A 31 20.89 -2.21 -0.58
N LEU A 32 20.22 -3.27 -1.01
CA LEU A 32 20.86 -4.40 -1.65
C LEU A 32 21.41 -4.06 -3.03
N ALA A 33 20.71 -3.23 -3.80
CA ALA A 33 21.22 -2.75 -5.08
C ALA A 33 22.53 -1.97 -4.89
N MET A 34 22.62 -1.09 -3.89
CA MET A 34 23.85 -0.38 -3.56
C MET A 34 24.97 -1.31 -3.08
N LYS A 35 24.66 -2.28 -2.20
CA LYS A 35 25.67 -3.15 -1.57
C LYS A 35 26.17 -4.26 -2.48
N THR A 36 25.31 -4.79 -3.34
CA THR A 36 25.58 -6.03 -4.09
C THR A 36 25.55 -5.86 -5.61
N GLY A 37 25.12 -4.71 -6.10
CA GLY A 37 24.87 -4.47 -7.53
C GLY A 37 23.62 -5.19 -8.05
N SER A 38 22.88 -5.89 -7.18
CA SER A 38 21.67 -6.65 -7.52
C SER A 38 20.52 -6.24 -6.60
N PRO A 39 19.33 -5.93 -7.16
CA PRO A 39 18.13 -5.67 -6.36
C PRO A 39 17.43 -6.97 -5.92
N ASP A 40 17.85 -8.12 -6.44
CA ASP A 40 17.20 -9.42 -6.18
C ASP A 40 17.65 -10.05 -4.86
N PHE A 41 16.71 -10.67 -4.15
CA PHE A 41 16.96 -11.26 -2.83
C PHE A 41 16.06 -12.46 -2.49
N PHE A 42 16.53 -13.27 -1.55
CA PHE A 42 15.69 -14.20 -0.79
C PHE A 42 15.16 -13.51 0.47
N LEU A 43 13.89 -13.73 0.80
CA LEU A 43 13.23 -13.12 1.94
C LEU A 43 13.00 -14.15 3.06
N SER A 44 13.22 -13.75 4.30
CA SER A 44 12.94 -14.59 5.48
C SER A 44 11.97 -13.84 6.38
N LEU A 45 10.79 -14.41 6.59
CA LEU A 45 9.74 -13.86 7.44
C LEU A 45 9.82 -14.55 8.81
N ARG A 46 10.18 -13.81 9.86
CA ARG A 46 10.31 -14.34 11.23
C ARG A 46 9.04 -14.08 12.02
N ALA A 47 8.21 -15.10 12.14
CA ALA A 47 6.93 -15.11 12.83
C ALA A 47 6.97 -15.94 14.13
N HIS A 48 8.14 -16.03 14.77
CA HIS A 48 8.34 -16.71 16.05
C HIS A 48 7.79 -15.92 17.25
N ALA A 49 7.76 -14.59 17.12
CA ALA A 49 7.18 -13.66 18.07
C ALA A 49 6.51 -12.50 17.33
N TRP A 50 5.68 -11.76 18.05
CA TRP A 50 4.89 -10.68 17.47
C TRP A 50 5.02 -9.40 18.28
N ARG A 51 5.27 -8.30 17.57
CA ARG A 51 5.31 -6.95 18.11
C ARG A 51 3.97 -6.59 18.73
N ASN A 52 4.04 -5.90 19.87
CA ASN A 52 2.92 -5.45 20.68
C ASN A 52 3.18 -4.02 21.20
N VAL A 53 3.41 -3.07 20.29
CA VAL A 53 3.79 -1.69 20.66
C VAL A 53 2.61 -0.74 20.55
N THR A 54 1.78 -0.90 19.51
CA THR A 54 0.63 -0.02 19.28
C THR A 54 -0.66 -0.57 19.91
N PRO A 55 -1.64 0.29 20.25
CA PRO A 55 -2.95 -0.17 20.70
C PRO A 55 -3.66 -1.09 19.70
N ARG A 56 -3.37 -0.94 18.40
CA ARG A 56 -3.85 -1.84 17.34
C ARG A 56 -3.30 -3.25 17.51
N GLU A 57 -1.99 -3.36 17.65
CA GLU A 57 -1.28 -4.65 17.75
C GLU A 57 -1.67 -5.39 19.02
N LEU A 58 -1.82 -4.70 20.14
CA LEU A 58 -2.24 -5.29 21.41
C LEU A 58 -3.62 -5.96 21.36
N ARG A 59 -4.46 -5.62 20.39
CA ARG A 59 -5.79 -6.22 20.20
C ARG A 59 -5.80 -7.44 19.29
N TYR A 60 -4.72 -7.69 18.54
CA TYR A 60 -4.69 -8.82 17.62
C TYR A 60 -4.52 -10.14 18.36
N SER A 61 -5.47 -11.04 18.13
CA SER A 61 -5.33 -12.46 18.43
C SER A 61 -4.23 -13.09 17.57
N LEU A 62 -3.81 -14.32 17.90
CA LEU A 62 -2.92 -15.08 17.03
C LEU A 62 -3.56 -15.33 15.66
N ASP A 63 -4.86 -15.61 15.62
CA ASP A 63 -5.61 -15.84 14.38
C ASP A 63 -5.61 -14.59 13.49
N ASP A 64 -5.78 -13.39 14.05
CA ASP A 64 -5.70 -12.13 13.30
C ASP A 64 -4.32 -11.96 12.64
N ARG A 65 -3.25 -12.34 13.36
CA ARG A 65 -1.88 -12.22 12.86
C ARG A 65 -1.60 -13.23 11.77
N LEU A 66 -2.01 -14.49 11.96
CA LEU A 66 -1.87 -15.52 10.93
C LEU A 66 -2.70 -15.16 9.69
N TRP A 67 -3.91 -14.63 9.89
CA TRP A 67 -4.74 -14.14 8.79
C TRP A 67 -4.03 -13.03 8.01
N ARG A 68 -3.44 -12.04 8.68
CA ARG A 68 -2.66 -10.97 8.02
C ARG A 68 -1.41 -11.51 7.34
N LEU A 69 -0.71 -12.47 7.93
CA LEU A 69 0.44 -13.10 7.29
C LEU A 69 0.05 -13.70 5.93
N HIS A 70 -1.05 -14.46 5.89
CA HIS A 70 -1.52 -15.15 4.70
C HIS A 70 -2.27 -14.27 3.69
N ASN A 71 -2.96 -13.22 4.13
CA ASN A 71 -3.82 -12.39 3.27
C ASN A 71 -3.24 -11.00 2.99
N LEU A 72 -2.15 -10.62 3.66
CA LEU A 72 -1.47 -9.34 3.43
C LEU A 72 0.02 -9.55 3.09
N ILE A 73 0.82 -10.08 4.01
CA ILE A 73 2.28 -10.14 3.84
C ILE A 73 2.70 -11.06 2.69
N ILE A 74 2.24 -12.31 2.70
CA ILE A 74 2.59 -13.29 1.66
C ILE A 74 2.11 -12.80 0.27
N PRO A 75 0.88 -12.27 0.11
CA PRO A 75 0.46 -11.66 -1.13
C PRO A 75 1.33 -10.48 -1.59
N ILE A 76 1.81 -9.62 -0.66
CA ILE A 76 2.78 -8.56 -1.00
C ILE A 76 4.05 -9.15 -1.61
N CYS A 77 4.54 -10.28 -1.07
CA CYS A 77 5.71 -10.96 -1.63
C CYS A 77 5.45 -11.41 -3.08
N GLY A 78 4.25 -11.94 -3.36
CA GLY A 78 3.87 -12.41 -4.69
C GLY A 78 3.73 -11.30 -5.75
N ILE A 79 3.59 -10.04 -5.34
CA ILE A 79 3.51 -8.87 -6.24
C ILE A 79 4.78 -8.03 -6.23
N THR A 80 5.87 -8.55 -5.65
CA THR A 80 7.16 -7.88 -5.53
C THR A 80 8.19 -8.55 -6.44
N PRO A 81 8.37 -8.08 -7.69
CA PRO A 81 9.49 -8.44 -8.54
C PRO A 81 10.84 -8.34 -7.82
N GLY A 82 11.69 -9.36 -7.99
CA GLY A 82 13.02 -9.44 -7.37
C GLY A 82 13.09 -10.27 -6.08
N ILE A 83 11.94 -10.66 -5.50
CA ILE A 83 11.90 -11.73 -4.49
C ILE A 83 12.05 -13.07 -5.21
N LEU A 84 13.20 -13.71 -5.07
CA LEU A 84 13.50 -15.01 -5.70
C LEU A 84 12.83 -16.19 -4.98
N GLY A 85 12.47 -15.99 -3.72
CA GLY A 85 11.81 -16.95 -2.86
C GLY A 85 11.70 -16.41 -1.45
N TYR A 86 10.79 -16.98 -0.66
CA TYR A 86 10.66 -16.63 0.75
C TYR A 86 10.48 -17.87 1.63
N ASP A 87 10.95 -17.76 2.87
CA ASP A 87 10.65 -18.70 3.95
C ASP A 87 9.86 -18.00 5.06
N VAL A 88 9.06 -18.77 5.79
CA VAL A 88 8.35 -18.34 7.00
C VAL A 88 8.80 -19.24 8.14
N SER A 89 9.42 -18.66 9.15
CA SER A 89 9.76 -19.38 10.39
C SER A 89 8.81 -18.99 11.51
N LEU A 90 8.16 -20.00 12.10
CA LEU A 90 7.38 -19.87 13.34
C LEU A 90 8.21 -20.20 14.59
N SER A 91 9.47 -20.63 14.40
CA SER A 91 10.38 -20.98 15.49
C SER A 91 11.59 -20.04 15.52
N ASP A 92 12.17 -19.88 16.71
CA ASP A 92 13.35 -19.04 16.89
C ASP A 92 14.61 -19.76 16.40
N GLY A 93 15.55 -19.01 15.79
CA GLY A 93 16.86 -19.52 15.37
C GLY A 93 16.93 -20.31 14.05
N GLU A 94 15.84 -20.65 13.37
CA GLU A 94 15.91 -21.32 12.07
C GLU A 94 16.45 -20.38 10.98
N GLY A 95 17.42 -20.80 10.17
CA GLY A 95 17.74 -20.15 8.89
C GLY A 95 18.71 -18.96 8.91
N GLU A 96 19.38 -18.58 9.99
CA GLU A 96 20.47 -17.57 9.91
C GLU A 96 21.84 -18.16 9.59
N ALA A 97 22.06 -19.44 9.90
CA ALA A 97 23.31 -20.10 9.61
C ALA A 97 23.56 -20.11 8.08
N ASN A 98 24.72 -19.59 7.67
CA ASN A 98 25.30 -19.65 6.30
C ASN A 98 25.16 -18.41 5.39
N PHE A 99 24.72 -17.24 5.87
CA PHE A 99 24.70 -16.03 5.04
C PHE A 99 25.79 -15.01 5.40
N ASP A 100 26.37 -14.41 4.36
CA ASP A 100 27.31 -13.31 4.45
C ASP A 100 26.59 -12.05 5.01
N PRO A 101 26.95 -11.57 6.21
CA PRO A 101 26.29 -10.41 6.82
C PRO A 101 26.36 -9.14 5.96
N SER A 102 27.39 -8.99 5.12
CA SER A 102 27.53 -7.82 4.23
C SER A 102 26.46 -7.77 3.14
N ARG A 103 25.72 -8.86 2.95
CA ARG A 103 24.69 -9.04 1.91
C ARG A 103 23.31 -9.30 2.53
N CYS A 104 23.16 -8.96 3.80
CA CYS A 104 21.93 -9.07 4.55
C CYS A 104 21.34 -7.68 4.80
N PHE A 105 20.02 -7.56 4.68
CA PHE A 105 19.26 -6.42 5.16
C PHE A 105 18.25 -6.89 6.23
N ARG A 106 18.21 -6.20 7.36
CA ARG A 106 17.39 -6.57 8.52
C ARG A 106 16.44 -5.43 8.90
N CYS A 107 15.36 -5.80 9.59
CA CYS A 107 14.39 -4.83 10.07
C CYS A 107 14.82 -4.22 11.42
N GLU A 108 15.37 -3.00 11.38
CA GLU A 108 15.69 -2.18 12.56
C GLU A 108 14.95 -0.83 12.45
N ASN A 109 13.60 -0.86 12.41
CA ASN A 109 12.73 0.27 12.05
C ASN A 109 12.76 0.71 10.58
N ASN A 110 13.40 -0.10 9.71
CA ASN A 110 13.49 0.15 8.27
C ASN A 110 12.16 0.02 7.50
N TYR A 111 11.04 -0.12 8.20
CA TYR A 111 9.68 -0.13 7.66
C TYR A 111 9.03 1.27 7.65
N LEU A 112 9.74 2.32 8.10
CA LEU A 112 9.24 3.68 8.14
C LEU A 112 9.70 4.49 6.92
N ASN A 113 8.90 5.49 6.53
CA ASN A 113 9.19 6.36 5.38
C ASN A 113 10.57 7.06 5.44
N PRO A 114 11.07 7.53 6.60
CA PRO A 114 12.41 8.12 6.68
C PRO A 114 13.52 7.19 6.19
N SER A 115 13.42 5.88 6.43
CA SER A 115 14.41 4.90 5.94
C SER A 115 14.40 4.79 4.42
N LEU A 116 13.21 4.81 3.80
CA LEU A 116 13.10 4.80 2.35
C LEU A 116 13.59 6.11 1.72
N LEU A 117 13.29 7.26 2.34
CA LEU A 117 13.79 8.58 1.92
C LEU A 117 15.33 8.64 1.93
N ASP A 118 15.95 8.16 3.01
CA ASP A 118 17.42 8.10 3.12
C ASP A 118 18.02 7.17 2.05
N ALA A 119 17.49 5.94 1.92
CA ALA A 119 17.96 4.99 0.93
C ALA A 119 17.78 5.51 -0.52
N TYR A 120 16.67 6.18 -0.80
CA TYR A 120 16.42 6.84 -2.09
C TYR A 120 17.43 7.96 -2.35
N GLY A 121 17.64 8.85 -1.37
CA GLY A 121 18.58 9.97 -1.49
C GLY A 121 20.03 9.53 -1.70
N ARG A 122 20.45 8.42 -1.09
CA ARG A 122 21.80 7.86 -1.27
C ARG A 122 21.98 7.08 -2.57
N SER A 123 20.95 6.34 -3.00
CA SER A 123 21.05 5.44 -4.16
C SER A 123 20.74 6.12 -5.49
N GLY A 124 19.78 7.06 -5.51
CA GLY A 124 19.19 7.59 -6.74
C GLY A 124 18.38 6.56 -7.54
N PHE A 125 18.15 5.37 -7.01
CA PHE A 125 17.38 4.31 -7.67
C PHE A 125 15.88 4.50 -7.47
N ASP A 126 15.10 4.07 -8.47
CA ASP A 126 13.63 4.16 -8.42
C ASP A 126 13.06 3.22 -7.31
N PRO A 127 12.32 3.75 -6.31
CA PRO A 127 11.76 2.94 -5.22
C PRO A 127 10.48 2.20 -5.61
N HIS A 128 9.90 2.46 -6.79
CA HIS A 128 8.71 1.74 -7.24
C HIS A 128 9.06 0.28 -7.48
N LEU A 129 8.27 -0.61 -6.89
CA LEU A 129 8.61 -2.01 -6.74
C LEU A 129 7.44 -2.93 -7.10
N TYR A 130 6.20 -2.54 -6.79
CA TYR A 130 5.07 -3.45 -6.86
C TYR A 130 4.50 -3.55 -8.27
N ALA A 131 4.27 -4.77 -8.75
CA ALA A 131 3.62 -5.00 -10.04
C ALA A 131 2.57 -6.10 -9.94
N ALA A 132 1.41 -5.86 -10.54
CA ALA A 132 0.40 -6.89 -10.66
C ALA A 132 0.89 -8.02 -11.60
N PRO A 133 0.74 -9.30 -11.20
CA PRO A 133 1.00 -10.43 -12.09
C PRO A 133 0.10 -10.39 -13.33
N GLN A 134 0.59 -10.90 -14.46
CA GLN A 134 -0.15 -10.87 -15.74
C GLN A 134 -1.56 -11.47 -15.62
N LEU A 135 -1.70 -12.59 -14.91
CA LEU A 135 -3.01 -13.23 -14.71
C LEU A 135 -3.99 -12.30 -13.98
N ALA A 136 -3.52 -11.54 -12.97
CA ALA A 136 -4.35 -10.58 -12.25
C ALA A 136 -4.77 -9.40 -13.16
N LEU A 137 -3.87 -8.93 -14.02
CA LEU A 137 -4.19 -7.92 -15.05
C LEU A 137 -5.27 -8.43 -16.01
N ASP A 138 -5.21 -9.69 -16.44
CA ASP A 138 -6.21 -10.28 -17.33
C ASP A 138 -7.58 -10.46 -16.65
N TYR A 139 -7.59 -10.77 -15.35
CA TYR A 139 -8.83 -10.73 -14.56
C TYR A 139 -9.38 -9.31 -14.42
N ALA A 140 -8.54 -8.33 -14.10
CA ALA A 140 -8.96 -6.93 -13.97
C ALA A 140 -9.55 -6.38 -15.27
N ARG A 141 -8.95 -6.65 -16.44
CA ARG A 141 -9.51 -6.27 -17.75
C ARG A 141 -10.91 -6.86 -17.98
N ARG A 142 -11.11 -8.14 -17.64
CA ARG A 142 -12.43 -8.78 -17.73
C ARG A 142 -13.44 -8.17 -16.76
N MET A 143 -12.99 -7.74 -15.58
CA MET A 143 -13.84 -7.06 -14.61
C MET A 143 -14.27 -5.67 -15.09
N PHE A 144 -13.40 -4.95 -15.79
CA PHE A 144 -13.75 -3.68 -16.43
C PHE A 144 -14.68 -3.86 -17.64
N GLY A 145 -14.54 -4.94 -18.40
CA GLY A 145 -15.36 -5.18 -19.58
C GLY A 145 -15.18 -4.06 -20.62
N ASP A 146 -16.28 -3.48 -21.09
CA ASP A 146 -16.28 -2.40 -22.09
C ASP A 146 -16.17 -0.98 -21.47
N ALA A 147 -15.90 -0.89 -20.15
CA ALA A 147 -15.76 0.39 -19.46
C ALA A 147 -14.67 1.25 -20.11
N ARG A 148 -15.08 2.42 -20.61
CA ARG A 148 -14.16 3.47 -21.05
C ARG A 148 -13.73 4.27 -19.82
N GLU A 149 -12.43 4.41 -19.64
CA GLU A 149 -11.81 5.14 -18.55
C GLU A 149 -12.27 4.70 -17.14
N PRO A 150 -12.03 3.43 -16.75
CA PRO A 150 -12.46 2.93 -15.45
C PRO A 150 -11.79 3.72 -14.32
N ILE A 151 -12.61 4.23 -13.40
CA ILE A 151 -12.14 4.86 -12.16
C ILE A 151 -12.31 3.85 -11.03
N VAL A 152 -11.23 3.57 -10.31
CA VAL A 152 -11.23 2.64 -9.18
C VAL A 152 -11.14 3.42 -7.88
N VAL A 153 -12.17 3.30 -7.03
CA VAL A 153 -12.25 3.95 -5.72
C VAL A 153 -12.06 2.90 -4.63
N THR A 154 -11.17 3.14 -3.68
CA THR A 154 -11.06 2.35 -2.45
C THR A 154 -11.53 3.19 -1.26
N VAL A 155 -12.44 2.64 -0.45
CA VAL A 155 -12.86 3.24 0.82
C VAL A 155 -12.15 2.57 1.99
N ARG A 156 -11.96 3.33 3.08
CA ARG A 156 -11.43 2.80 4.34
C ARG A 156 -12.55 2.52 5.33
N GLY A 157 -12.56 1.31 5.86
CA GLY A 157 -13.47 0.80 6.87
C GLY A 157 -12.67 -0.05 7.85
N SER A 158 -12.06 0.57 8.85
CA SER A 158 -11.28 -0.12 9.87
C SER A 158 -12.02 -0.11 11.19
N SER A 159 -11.96 -1.24 11.90
CA SER A 159 -12.35 -1.33 13.31
C SER A 159 -11.36 -0.62 14.25
N TYR A 160 -10.19 -0.23 13.72
CA TYR A 160 -9.15 0.53 14.42
C TYR A 160 -9.03 1.95 13.84
N GLU A 161 -8.89 2.95 14.72
CA GLU A 161 -8.88 4.37 14.32
C GLU A 161 -10.07 4.67 13.38
N GLY A 162 -11.28 4.33 13.82
CA GLY A 162 -12.50 4.48 13.02
C GLY A 162 -12.76 5.91 12.56
N VAL A 163 -12.20 6.90 13.24
CA VAL A 163 -12.23 8.32 12.86
C VAL A 163 -11.52 8.61 11.51
N ARG A 164 -10.67 7.68 11.03
CA ARG A 164 -10.07 7.74 9.67
C ARG A 164 -10.88 6.99 8.63
N ASN A 165 -12.00 6.37 9.00
CA ASN A 165 -12.86 5.69 8.02
C ASN A 165 -13.44 6.71 7.06
N THR A 166 -13.61 6.29 5.82
CA THR A 166 -14.31 7.11 4.84
C THR A 166 -15.77 7.21 5.26
N GLY A 167 -16.26 8.43 5.50
CA GLY A 167 -17.65 8.64 5.87
C GLY A 167 -18.60 8.12 4.78
N SER A 168 -19.77 7.62 5.18
CA SER A 168 -20.81 7.18 4.25
C SER A 168 -21.19 8.32 3.29
N ASP A 169 -21.42 9.50 3.84
CA ASP A 169 -21.93 10.64 3.09
C ASP A 169 -20.90 11.15 2.08
N PHE A 170 -19.63 11.23 2.49
CA PHE A 170 -18.52 11.53 1.59
C PHE A 170 -18.41 10.50 0.46
N SER A 171 -18.53 9.21 0.78
CA SER A 171 -18.43 8.14 -0.21
C SER A 171 -19.56 8.22 -1.23
N VAL A 172 -20.79 8.45 -0.77
CA VAL A 172 -21.96 8.60 -1.64
C VAL A 172 -21.84 9.82 -2.53
N GLU A 173 -21.44 10.97 -1.96
CA GLU A 173 -21.20 12.20 -2.71
C GLU A 173 -20.15 11.98 -3.82
N LEU A 174 -18.97 11.46 -3.49
CA LEU A 174 -17.91 11.19 -4.46
C LEU A 174 -18.37 10.25 -5.57
N LEU A 175 -18.98 9.11 -5.22
CA LEU A 175 -19.43 8.11 -6.18
C LEU A 175 -20.52 8.67 -7.10
N GLN A 176 -21.47 9.44 -6.55
CA GLN A 176 -22.51 10.09 -7.33
C GLN A 176 -21.93 11.15 -8.27
N SER A 177 -21.02 12.01 -7.80
CA SER A 177 -20.38 13.02 -8.64
C SER A 177 -19.61 12.40 -9.82
N LEU A 178 -18.96 11.26 -9.62
CA LEU A 178 -18.26 10.55 -10.71
C LEU A 178 -19.25 9.99 -11.74
N LEU A 179 -20.39 9.44 -11.29
CA LEU A 179 -21.45 8.95 -12.18
C LEU A 179 -22.11 10.09 -12.98
N ASP A 180 -22.39 11.22 -12.33
CA ASP A 180 -22.98 12.39 -12.97
C ASP A 180 -22.07 12.99 -14.05
N ASN A 181 -20.75 12.78 -13.92
CA ASN A 181 -19.74 13.09 -14.93
C ASN A 181 -19.51 11.96 -15.96
N GLY A 182 -20.41 10.97 -16.01
CA GLY A 182 -20.43 9.91 -17.02
C GLY A 182 -19.28 8.90 -16.89
N LYS A 183 -18.65 8.78 -15.72
CA LYS A 183 -17.52 7.87 -15.53
C LYS A 183 -17.96 6.45 -15.14
N SER A 184 -17.17 5.46 -15.57
CA SER A 184 -17.34 4.06 -15.16
C SER A 184 -16.64 3.83 -13.82
N VAL A 185 -17.41 3.68 -12.73
CA VAL A 185 -16.86 3.64 -11.37
C VAL A 185 -16.90 2.23 -10.78
N PHE A 186 -15.75 1.80 -10.27
CA PHE A 186 -15.53 0.51 -9.62
C PHE A 186 -15.10 0.75 -8.18
N LEU A 187 -15.83 0.20 -7.22
CA LEU A 187 -15.58 0.39 -5.80
C LEU A 187 -14.93 -0.86 -5.20
N ILE A 188 -13.78 -0.70 -4.57
CA ILE A 188 -13.12 -1.74 -3.77
C ILE A 188 -13.36 -1.44 -2.28
N PRO A 189 -14.11 -2.28 -1.56
CA PRO A 189 -14.28 -2.13 -0.12
C PRO A 189 -12.98 -2.29 0.67
N ASP A 190 -13.01 -1.89 1.94
CA ASP A 190 -11.90 -2.13 2.87
C ASP A 190 -11.55 -3.63 2.96
N GLN A 191 -10.28 -3.91 3.21
CA GLN A 191 -9.75 -5.28 3.33
C GLN A 191 -10.24 -6.00 4.58
N GLU A 192 -10.65 -5.29 5.64
CA GLU A 192 -10.95 -5.90 6.95
C GLU A 192 -12.46 -5.99 7.23
N THR A 193 -13.24 -4.96 6.87
CA THR A 193 -14.66 -4.91 7.25
C THR A 193 -15.64 -5.08 6.09
N GLY A 194 -15.17 -5.06 4.84
CA GLY A 194 -16.05 -4.87 3.69
C GLY A 194 -16.73 -3.49 3.72
N ILE A 195 -17.83 -3.33 2.98
CA ILE A 195 -18.65 -2.10 2.97
C ILE A 195 -20.12 -2.45 3.18
N GLU A 196 -20.83 -1.61 3.93
CA GLU A 196 -22.29 -1.63 3.93
C GLU A 196 -22.81 -1.06 2.59
N THR A 197 -23.44 -1.92 1.79
CA THR A 197 -23.80 -1.58 0.41
C THR A 197 -25.10 -0.79 0.29
N ALA A 198 -25.82 -0.57 1.39
CA ALA A 198 -27.19 -0.04 1.37
C ALA A 198 -27.31 1.36 0.74
N ASN A 199 -26.25 2.18 0.86
CA ASN A 199 -26.25 3.57 0.38
C ASN A 199 -25.43 3.79 -0.89
N ILE A 200 -24.89 2.74 -1.51
CA ILE A 200 -24.08 2.89 -2.73
C ILE A 200 -24.99 3.28 -3.90
N PRO A 201 -24.66 4.35 -4.66
CA PRO A 201 -25.44 4.75 -5.84
C PRO A 201 -25.62 3.61 -6.84
N LYS A 202 -26.79 3.59 -7.51
CA LYS A 202 -27.04 2.63 -8.60
C LYS A 202 -26.05 2.88 -9.74
N GLY A 203 -25.49 1.80 -10.29
CA GLY A 203 -24.52 1.86 -11.39
C GLY A 203 -23.06 1.71 -10.94
N ILE A 204 -22.78 1.80 -9.64
CA ILE A 204 -21.45 1.45 -9.10
C ILE A 204 -21.27 -0.06 -9.11
N LYS A 205 -20.15 -0.53 -9.66
CA LYS A 205 -19.76 -1.94 -9.55
C LYS A 205 -18.87 -2.15 -8.33
N VAL A 206 -19.38 -2.86 -7.34
CA VAL A 206 -18.62 -3.20 -6.12
C VAL A 206 -17.81 -4.47 -6.35
N LEU A 207 -16.51 -4.43 -6.05
CA LEU A 207 -15.53 -5.48 -6.30
C LEU A 207 -15.02 -6.08 -4.98
N HIS A 208 -15.86 -6.90 -4.33
CA HIS A 208 -15.54 -7.51 -3.04
C HIS A 208 -14.32 -8.45 -3.10
N GLU A 209 -14.10 -9.11 -4.23
CA GLU A 209 -12.98 -10.04 -4.42
C GLU A 209 -11.64 -9.31 -4.33
N ALA A 210 -11.59 -8.06 -4.81
CA ALA A 210 -10.40 -7.22 -4.72
C ALA A 210 -10.15 -6.70 -3.30
N SER A 211 -11.11 -6.82 -2.37
CA SER A 211 -10.87 -6.48 -0.97
C SER A 211 -9.83 -7.42 -0.34
N PHE A 212 -9.85 -8.70 -0.71
CA PHE A 212 -9.03 -9.77 -0.11
C PHE A 212 -7.98 -10.37 -1.07
N ASN A 213 -8.07 -10.07 -2.37
CA ASN A 213 -7.08 -10.50 -3.36
C ASN A 213 -6.16 -9.33 -3.73
N LEU A 214 -5.02 -9.22 -3.05
CA LEU A 214 -4.10 -8.11 -3.23
C LEU A 214 -3.52 -8.00 -4.67
N PRO A 215 -3.11 -9.10 -5.34
CA PRO A 215 -2.74 -9.04 -6.76
C PRO A 215 -3.82 -8.44 -7.66
N LEU A 216 -5.08 -8.84 -7.46
CA LEU A 216 -6.21 -8.32 -8.23
C LEU A 216 -6.49 -6.84 -7.90
N ARG A 217 -6.41 -6.45 -6.61
CA ARG A 217 -6.53 -5.06 -6.18
C ARG A 217 -5.52 -4.16 -6.89
N LEU A 218 -4.24 -4.56 -6.88
CA LEU A 218 -3.18 -3.82 -7.56
C LEU A 218 -3.45 -3.76 -9.07
N ALA A 219 -3.84 -4.88 -9.68
CA ALA A 219 -4.14 -4.94 -11.11
C ALA A 219 -5.26 -3.97 -11.54
N LEU A 220 -6.33 -3.87 -10.74
CA LEU A 220 -7.43 -2.94 -10.98
C LEU A 220 -6.95 -1.49 -10.93
N HIS A 221 -6.19 -1.12 -9.90
CA HIS A 221 -5.63 0.23 -9.79
C HIS A 221 -4.63 0.58 -10.89
N GLU A 222 -3.78 -0.37 -11.28
CA GLU A 222 -2.77 -0.21 -12.34
C GLU A 222 -3.38 -0.04 -13.74
N LEU A 223 -4.57 -0.58 -13.97
CA LEU A 223 -5.29 -0.48 -15.24
C LEU A 223 -6.37 0.60 -15.25
N ALA A 224 -6.66 1.20 -14.10
CA ALA A 224 -7.61 2.30 -13.99
C ALA A 224 -7.08 3.55 -14.69
N SER A 225 -7.98 4.38 -15.24
CA SER A 225 -7.63 5.72 -15.69
C SER A 225 -7.24 6.61 -14.52
N VAL A 226 -7.94 6.46 -13.39
CA VAL A 226 -7.61 7.10 -12.12
C VAL A 226 -7.95 6.15 -10.97
N SER A 227 -7.03 6.06 -10.02
CA SER A 227 -7.22 5.43 -8.73
C SER A 227 -7.51 6.48 -7.67
N ILE A 228 -8.53 6.29 -6.86
CA ILE A 228 -8.86 7.16 -5.72
C ILE A 228 -8.82 6.31 -4.46
N CYS A 229 -8.06 6.72 -3.45
CA CYS A 229 -8.03 6.01 -2.17
C CYS A 229 -7.99 6.96 -0.98
N ALA A 230 -8.67 6.57 0.10
CA ALA A 230 -8.44 7.15 1.41
C ALA A 230 -7.00 6.83 1.87
N ALA A 231 -6.36 7.76 2.57
CA ALA A 231 -5.03 7.53 3.11
C ALA A 231 -5.00 6.38 4.12
N GLY A 232 -4.34 5.28 3.74
CA GLY A 232 -4.25 4.07 4.53
C GLY A 232 -3.22 3.09 4.00
N GLY A 233 -3.31 1.84 4.44
CA GLY A 233 -2.35 0.80 4.05
C GLY A 233 -2.19 0.62 2.53
N PRO A 234 -3.28 0.47 1.75
CA PRO A 234 -3.17 0.35 0.30
C PRO A 234 -2.51 1.54 -0.38
N THR A 235 -2.54 2.74 0.21
CA THR A 235 -1.94 3.96 -0.36
C THR A 235 -0.45 3.80 -0.63
N ILE A 236 0.30 3.18 0.30
CA ILE A 236 1.76 3.01 0.11
C ILE A 236 2.06 2.00 -1.01
N LEU A 237 1.25 0.95 -1.14
CA LEU A 237 1.35 -0.02 -2.22
C LEU A 237 1.18 0.67 -3.59
N LEU A 238 0.15 1.51 -3.73
CA LEU A 238 -0.14 2.22 -4.99
C LEU A 238 0.88 3.32 -5.29
N THR A 239 1.33 4.03 -4.25
CA THR A 239 2.41 5.03 -4.34
C THR A 239 3.70 4.41 -4.88
N LEU A 240 4.01 3.17 -4.51
CA LEU A 240 5.21 2.44 -4.91
C LEU A 240 4.97 1.42 -6.03
N SER A 241 3.85 1.50 -6.75
CA SER A 241 3.60 0.62 -7.92
C SER A 241 4.53 0.97 -9.07
N LEU A 242 5.15 -0.03 -9.68
CA LEU A 242 6.01 0.08 -10.85
C LEU A 242 5.33 0.77 -12.04
N ARG A 243 4.00 0.63 -12.18
CA ARG A 243 3.25 1.26 -13.27
C ARG A 243 2.87 2.71 -12.98
N LYS A 244 3.09 3.19 -11.75
CA LYS A 244 2.85 4.57 -11.32
C LYS A 244 1.45 5.06 -11.73
N PRO A 245 0.38 4.40 -11.25
CA PRO A 245 -0.97 4.74 -11.65
C PRO A 245 -1.29 6.19 -11.29
N ASN A 246 -2.14 6.82 -12.10
CA ASN A 246 -2.78 8.08 -11.74
C ASN A 246 -3.53 7.86 -10.41
N LEU A 247 -3.17 8.60 -9.38
CA LEU A 247 -3.60 8.35 -8.01
C LEU A 247 -4.03 9.65 -7.34
N ILE A 248 -5.22 9.62 -6.74
CA ILE A 248 -5.69 10.64 -5.81
C ILE A 248 -5.76 10.02 -4.43
N VAL A 249 -5.02 10.60 -3.48
CA VAL A 249 -5.08 10.26 -2.06
C VAL A 249 -5.86 11.34 -1.32
N HIS A 250 -6.94 10.98 -0.64
CA HIS A 250 -7.72 11.93 0.16
C HIS A 250 -7.64 11.62 1.66
N HIS A 251 -7.94 12.64 2.47
CA HIS A 251 -7.92 12.56 3.94
C HIS A 251 -6.60 12.01 4.53
N PRO A 252 -5.42 12.50 4.10
CA PRO A 252 -4.15 12.09 4.68
C PRO A 252 -3.95 12.62 6.10
N LEU A 253 -4.61 13.73 6.44
CA LEU A 253 -4.55 14.35 7.75
C LEU A 253 -5.83 14.07 8.53
N ASN A 254 -5.64 13.76 9.81
CA ASN A 254 -6.71 13.79 10.78
C ASN A 254 -6.12 14.35 12.09
N PRO A 255 -6.40 15.63 12.42
CA PRO A 255 -5.84 16.29 13.59
C PRO A 255 -6.23 15.63 14.93
N ALA A 256 -7.28 14.80 14.95
CA ALA A 256 -7.70 14.10 16.16
C ALA A 256 -6.82 12.87 16.48
N LEU A 257 -5.89 12.49 15.59
CA LEU A 257 -4.98 11.37 15.79
C LEU A 257 -3.53 11.80 15.61
N GLU A 258 -2.68 11.38 16.53
CA GLU A 258 -1.24 11.66 16.49
C GLU A 258 -0.61 11.16 15.18
N THR A 259 -0.91 9.91 14.78
CA THR A 259 -0.31 9.21 13.63
C THR A 259 -0.72 9.76 12.26
N SER A 260 -1.65 10.71 12.22
CA SER A 260 -2.06 11.45 11.01
C SER A 260 -2.13 12.95 11.27
N SER A 261 -1.46 13.42 12.33
CA SER A 261 -1.32 14.85 12.58
C SER A 261 -0.29 15.46 11.60
N PRO A 262 -0.42 16.75 11.25
CA PRO A 262 0.58 17.44 10.44
C PRO A 262 2.01 17.30 10.98
N GLN A 263 2.17 17.37 12.30
CA GLN A 263 3.46 17.28 12.99
C GLN A 263 4.09 15.90 12.83
N TRP A 264 3.30 14.84 13.03
CA TRP A 264 3.78 13.47 12.85
C TRP A 264 4.13 13.17 11.41
N MET A 265 3.28 13.57 10.45
CA MET A 265 3.53 13.36 9.03
C MET A 265 4.84 14.06 8.59
N ALA A 266 5.06 15.30 9.02
CA ALA A 266 6.31 16.01 8.77
C ALA A 266 7.52 15.29 9.42
N ALA A 267 7.37 14.76 10.64
CA ALA A 267 8.41 13.97 11.30
C ALA A 267 8.71 12.65 10.57
N MET A 268 7.73 12.09 9.84
CA MET A 268 7.90 10.93 8.95
C MET A 268 8.48 11.30 7.56
N GLY A 269 8.89 12.56 7.37
CA GLY A 269 9.51 13.04 6.13
C GLY A 269 8.52 13.37 5.01
N VAL A 270 7.24 13.53 5.34
CA VAL A 270 6.19 13.89 4.39
C VAL A 270 6.17 15.41 4.19
N ASP A 271 6.29 15.87 2.94
CA ASP A 271 6.03 17.28 2.62
C ASP A 271 4.52 17.56 2.52
N ILE A 272 3.92 17.88 3.66
CA ILE A 272 2.48 18.15 3.79
C ILE A 272 2.01 19.45 3.10
N LYS A 273 2.93 20.25 2.53
CA LYS A 273 2.60 21.47 1.79
C LYS A 273 2.60 21.26 0.28
N SER A 274 3.02 20.09 -0.17
CA SER A 274 3.16 19.72 -1.58
C SER A 274 2.09 18.69 -1.95
N ASP A 275 1.51 18.82 -3.15
CA ASP A 275 0.66 17.77 -3.73
C ASP A 275 1.46 16.47 -4.00
N HIS A 276 2.79 16.55 -3.96
CA HIS A 276 3.76 15.46 -4.12
C HIS A 276 4.61 15.32 -2.83
N PRO A 277 4.06 14.70 -1.76
CA PRO A 277 4.74 14.62 -0.46
C PRO A 277 6.05 13.84 -0.42
N TYR A 278 6.31 13.02 -1.44
CA TYR A 278 7.53 12.20 -1.52
C TYR A 278 8.23 12.47 -2.85
N PRO A 279 9.58 12.42 -2.88
CA PRO A 279 10.36 12.79 -4.05
C PRO A 279 10.26 11.80 -5.21
N TRP A 280 9.72 10.61 -4.98
CA TRP A 280 9.48 9.61 -6.03
C TRP A 280 8.09 9.71 -6.66
N LEU A 281 7.16 10.48 -6.11
CA LEU A 281 5.83 10.58 -6.69
C LEU A 281 5.84 11.22 -8.08
N THR A 282 5.02 10.69 -8.97
CA THR A 282 4.78 11.30 -10.28
C THR A 282 3.82 12.47 -10.18
N LYS A 283 3.79 13.31 -11.23
CA LYS A 283 2.86 14.45 -11.32
C LYS A 283 1.39 14.06 -11.22
N THR A 284 1.06 12.80 -11.55
CA THR A 284 -0.31 12.27 -11.54
C THR A 284 -0.67 11.52 -10.26
N GLN A 285 0.25 11.42 -9.30
CA GLN A 285 -0.03 10.91 -7.95
C GLN A 285 -0.13 12.09 -6.99
N LYS A 286 -1.36 12.52 -6.68
CA LYS A 286 -1.66 13.73 -5.89
C LYS A 286 -2.23 13.38 -4.52
N TRP A 287 -1.84 14.16 -3.51
CA TRP A 287 -2.38 14.11 -2.16
C TRP A 287 -3.25 15.34 -1.89
N LEU A 288 -4.48 15.12 -1.43
CA LEU A 288 -5.43 16.16 -1.11
C LEU A 288 -5.47 16.34 0.41
N TRP A 289 -4.78 17.38 0.90
CA TRP A 289 -4.46 17.58 2.32
C TRP A 289 -5.59 18.11 3.18
N ASP A 290 -6.60 18.74 2.58
CA ASP A 290 -7.71 19.33 3.31
C ASP A 290 -8.49 18.25 4.08
N PRO A 291 -8.51 18.29 5.43
CA PRO A 291 -9.22 17.29 6.23
C PRO A 291 -10.75 17.38 6.07
N GLU A 292 -11.27 18.51 5.58
CA GLU A 292 -12.70 18.75 5.35
C GLU A 292 -13.09 18.60 3.86
N ILE A 293 -12.20 18.00 3.06
CA ILE A 293 -12.43 17.87 1.62
C ILE A 293 -13.71 17.10 1.29
N ARG A 294 -14.52 17.67 0.40
CA ARG A 294 -15.78 17.11 -0.09
C ARG A 294 -15.57 16.11 -1.21
N GLY A 295 -16.52 15.20 -1.41
CA GLY A 295 -16.48 14.20 -2.47
C GLY A 295 -16.40 14.83 -3.86
N GLU A 296 -17.10 15.95 -4.08
CA GLU A 296 -17.08 16.72 -5.33
C GLU A 296 -15.67 17.23 -5.67
N ALA A 297 -14.95 17.81 -4.71
CA ALA A 297 -13.59 18.30 -4.93
C ALA A 297 -12.60 17.16 -5.26
N VAL A 298 -12.79 15.98 -4.66
CA VAL A 298 -12.01 14.78 -5.03
C VAL A 298 -12.36 14.30 -6.44
N CYS A 299 -13.63 14.39 -6.85
CA CYS A 299 -14.07 14.11 -8.21
C CYS A 299 -13.38 15.06 -9.21
N GLU A 300 -13.42 16.36 -8.99
CA GLU A 300 -12.75 17.36 -9.85
C GLU A 300 -11.25 17.08 -10.00
N ALA A 301 -10.57 16.79 -8.88
CA ALA A 301 -9.16 16.44 -8.88
C ALA A 301 -8.88 15.17 -9.71
N ALA A 302 -9.74 14.15 -9.61
CA ALA A 302 -9.63 12.94 -10.40
C ALA A 302 -9.87 13.20 -11.89
N LEU A 303 -10.90 13.98 -12.24
CA LEU A 303 -11.20 14.33 -13.64
C LEU A 303 -10.07 15.14 -14.29
N SER A 304 -9.30 15.92 -13.52
CA SER A 304 -8.13 16.64 -14.03
C SER A 304 -6.97 15.75 -14.50
N LEU A 305 -7.01 14.44 -14.20
CA LEU A 305 -5.98 13.47 -14.56
C LEU A 305 -6.33 12.61 -15.80
N ILE A 306 -7.53 12.77 -16.36
CA ILE A 306 -8.06 12.03 -17.52
C ILE A 306 -8.03 12.93 -18.74
#